data_AF-A0A0F9HMD1-F1
#
_entry.id   AF-A0A0F9HMD1-F1
#
_cell.length_a   1.000
_cell.length_b   1.000
_cell.length_c   1.000
_cell.angle_alpha   90.00
_cell.angle_beta   90.00
_cell.angle_gamma   90.00
#
_symmetry.space_group_name_H-M   'P 1'
#
loop_
_entity.id
_entity.type
_entity.pdbx_description
1 polymer ?
#
loop_
_entity_poly.entity_id
_entity_poly.type
_entity_poly.pdbx_seq_one_letter_code
_entity_poly.pdbx_strand_id
1 'polypeptide(L)' 'MIKIKTYKIQQQGRKGRVLTVPKVWIDDQKLELGDKINFYRDEEDRLILMAEKQEQK' A
#
# COMPACT_ATOMS: atom_id res chain seq x y z
N MET A 1 7.32 2.16 14.57
CA MET A 1 6.58 2.55 13.36
C MET A 1 6.96 3.98 12.99
N ILE A 2 7.23 4.28 11.72
CA ILE A 2 7.56 5.65 11.27
C ILE A 2 6.40 6.18 10.44
N LYS A 3 5.86 7.35 10.80
CA LYS A 3 4.75 7.98 10.07
C LYS A 3 5.29 8.67 8.81
N ILE A 4 4.88 8.20 7.63
CA ILE A 4 5.32 8.76 6.34
C ILE A 4 4.40 9.91 5.88
N LYS A 5 3.07 9.72 5.93
CA LYS A 5 2.08 10.73 5.51
C LYS A 5 0.68 10.39 6.04
N THR A 6 -0.23 11.37 6.05
CA THR A 6 -1.67 11.16 6.34
C THR A 6 -2.48 11.39 5.07
N TYR A 7 -3.38 10.44 4.76
CA TYR A 7 -4.34 10.53 3.67
C TYR A 7 -5.77 10.50 4.21
N LYS A 8 -6.69 11.14 3.48
CA LYS A 8 -8.13 10.95 3.69
C LYS A 8 -8.60 9.79 2.81
N ILE A 9 -9.46 8.93 3.34
CA ILE A 9 -10.11 7.89 2.54
C ILE A 9 -11.01 8.58 1.52
N GLN A 10 -10.85 8.23 0.24
CA GLN A 10 -11.65 8.76 -0.85
C GLN A 10 -12.37 7.63 -1.59
N GLN A 11 -13.50 8.00 -2.20
CA GLN A 11 -14.24 7.10 -3.07
C GLN A 11 -13.76 7.30 -4.50
N GLN A 12 -13.38 6.22 -5.18
CA GLN A 12 -13.10 6.27 -6.61
C GLN A 12 -14.18 5.49 -7.36
N GLY A 13 -15.17 6.23 -7.88
CA GLY A 13 -16.26 5.67 -8.67
C GLY A 13 -17.14 4.65 -7.92
N ARG A 14 -17.64 3.65 -8.65
CA ARG A 14 -18.57 2.61 -8.15
C ARG A 14 -17.89 1.33 -7.63
N LYS A 15 -16.57 1.19 -7.82
CA LYS A 15 -15.84 -0.07 -7.54
C LYS A 15 -15.31 -0.20 -6.10
N GLY A 16 -15.49 0.82 -5.24
CA GLY A 16 -15.15 0.74 -3.81
C GLY A 16 -14.43 1.98 -3.26
N ARG A 17 -13.87 1.82 -2.05
CA ARG A 17 -12.96 2.80 -1.43
C ARG A 17 -11.54 2.53 -1.92
N VAL A 18 -10.80 3.58 -2.24
CA VAL A 18 -9.40 3.47 -2.68
C VAL A 18 -8.49 4.11 -1.65
N LEU A 19 -7.42 3.40 -1.30
CA LEU A 19 -6.35 3.93 -0.44
C LEU A 19 -5.20 4.40 -1.32
N THR A 20 -4.85 5.68 -1.19
CA THR A 20 -3.65 6.22 -1.85
C THR A 20 -2.42 5.90 -1.01
N VAL A 21 -1.46 5.22 -1.60
CA VAL A 21 -0.18 4.91 -0.99
C VAL A 21 0.80 6.07 -1.24
N PRO A 22 1.64 6.48 -0.26
CA PRO A 22 2.60 7.55 -0.47
C PRO A 22 3.61 7.25 -1.58
N LYS A 23 3.79 8.20 -2.50
CA LYS A 23 4.75 8.09 -3.63
C LYS A 23 6.16 7.74 -3.16
N VAL A 24 6.63 8.33 -2.05
CA VAL A 24 7.96 8.02 -1.49
C VAL A 24 8.11 6.52 -1.17
N TRP A 25 7.07 5.88 -0.64
CA TRP A 25 7.13 4.46 -0.33
C TRP A 25 7.09 3.60 -1.61
N ILE A 26 6.32 4.01 -2.63
CA ILE A 26 6.32 3.35 -3.95
C ILE A 26 7.72 3.40 -4.57
N ASP A 27 8.36 4.58 -4.55
CA ASP A 27 9.69 4.81 -5.12
C ASP A 27 10.75 4.01 -4.33
N ASP A 28 10.70 4.00 -2.99
CA ASP A 28 11.60 3.23 -2.12
C ASP A 28 11.50 1.71 -2.35
N GLN A 29 10.28 1.22 -2.58
CA GLN A 29 10.03 -0.20 -2.86
C GLN A 29 10.25 -0.56 -4.33
N LYS A 30 10.46 0.42 -5.22
CA LYS A 30 10.58 0.27 -6.68
C LYS A 30 9.38 -0.45 -7.28
N LEU A 31 8.18 -0.06 -6.86
CA LEU A 31 6.93 -0.65 -7.32
C LEU A 31 6.49 -0.04 -8.66
N GLU A 32 6.07 -0.91 -9.57
CA GLU A 32 5.51 -0.56 -10.88
C GLU A 32 4.03 -0.92 -10.99
N LEU A 33 3.38 -0.46 -12.05
CA LEU A 33 1.99 -0.80 -12.33
C LEU A 33 1.86 -2.30 -12.63
N GLY A 34 1.06 -3.00 -11.84
CA GLY A 34 0.87 -4.45 -11.95
C GLY A 34 1.53 -5.24 -10.83
N ASP A 35 2.43 -4.62 -10.07
CA ASP A 35 2.98 -5.24 -8.86
C ASP A 35 1.92 -5.45 -7.78
N LYS A 36 2.16 -6.45 -6.94
CA LYS A 36 1.24 -6.84 -5.88
C LYS A 36 1.65 -6.22 -4.55
N ILE A 37 0.64 -5.86 -3.77
CA ILE A 37 0.78 -5.42 -2.39
C ILE A 37 -0.08 -6.34 -1.53
N ASN A 38 0.53 -6.98 -0.55
CA ASN A 38 -0.13 -7.82 0.43
C ASN A 38 -0.61 -6.96 1.61
N PHE A 39 -1.78 -7.32 2.13
CA PHE A 39 -2.45 -6.64 3.23
C PHE A 39 -2.51 -7.59 4.41
N TYR A 40 -1.95 -7.17 5.54
CA TYR A 40 -1.94 -7.93 6.79
C TYR A 40 -2.59 -7.11 7.90
N ARG A 41 -3.08 -7.80 8.92
CA ARG A 41 -3.58 -7.22 10.17
C ARG A 41 -2.71 -7.76 11.31
N ASP A 42 -2.15 -6.89 12.14
CA ASP A 42 -1.41 -7.32 13.33
C ASP A 42 -2.33 -7.49 14.55
N GLU A 43 -1.73 -7.88 15.68
CA GLU A 43 -2.42 -8.11 16.96
C GLU A 43 -3.06 -6.84 17.55
N GLU A 44 -2.61 -5.65 17.15
CA GLU A 44 -3.14 -4.36 17.56
C GLU A 44 -4.17 -3.78 16.56
N ASP A 45 -4.67 -4.60 15.62
CA ASP A 45 -5.62 -4.21 14.57
C ASP A 45 -5.08 -3.13 13.60
N ARG A 46 -3.78 -3.10 13.38
CA ARG A 46 -3.14 -2.19 12.44
C ARG A 46 -3.06 -2.86 11.08
N LEU A 47 -3.44 -2.12 10.04
CA LEU A 47 -3.30 -2.55 8.65
C LEU A 47 -1.84 -2.37 8.20
N ILE A 48 -1.19 -3.47 7.84
CA ILE A 48 0.18 -3.50 7.36
C ILE A 48 0.16 -3.80 5.86
N LEU A 49 0.88 -2.98 5.10
CA LEU A 49 1.05 -3.12 3.65
C LEU A 49 2.48 -3.63 3.37
N MET A 50 2.61 -4.69 2.58
CA MET A 50 3.91 -5.21 2.16
C MET A 50 3.96 -5.36 0.65
N ALA A 51 4.99 -4.80 0.02
CA ALA A 51 5.29 -5.03 -1.39
C ALA A 51 5.67 -6.50 -1.61
N GLU A 52 5.03 -7.16 -2.57
CA GLU A 52 5.47 -8.46 -3.06
C GLU A 52 6.40 -8.21 -4.25
N LYS A 53 7.71 -8.27 -4.01
CA LYS A 53 8.68 -8.23 -5.09
C LYS A 53 8.62 -9.57 -5.81
N GLN A 54 8.27 -9.57 -7.09
CA GLN A 54 8.47 -10.78 -7.89
C GLN A 54 9.97 -11.10 -7.87
N GLU A 55 10.36 -12.21 -7.27
CA GLU A 55 11.69 -12.77 -7.50
C GLU A 55 11.80 -13.02 -9.01
N GLN A 56 12.64 -12.24 -9.68
CA GLN A 56 13.04 -12.53 -11.05
C GLN A 56 13.77 -13.88 -11.00
N LYS A 57 13.07 -14.95 -11.37
CA LYS A 57 13.69 -16.23 -11.73
C LYS A 57 14.24 -16.17 -13.15
#